data_AF-A0A0S8AV56-F1
#
_entry.id   AF-A0A0S8AV56-F1
#
_cell.length_a   1.000
_cell.length_b   1.000
_cell.length_c   1.000
_cell.angle_alpha   90.00
_cell.angle_beta   90.00
_cell.angle_gamma   90.00
#
_symmetry.space_group_name_H-M   'P 1'
#
loop_
_entity.id
_entity.type
_entity.pdbx_description
1 polymer ?
#
loop_
_entity_poly.entity_id
_entity_poly.type
_entity_poly.pdbx_seq_one_letter_code
_entity_poly.pdbx_strand_id
1 'polypeptide(L)' 'MNSIRVVAPARLHLGMFDPGGTLGRRFGGIGVAIGQPQVVLEAKIGQELTVDGPGAARVQLFAQRYLEAYGIQTGAHLS' A
#
# COMPACT_ATOMS: atom_id res chain seq x y z
N MET A 1 -2.59 -11.04 -22.11
CA MET A 1 -1.74 -10.00 -21.50
C MET A 1 -1.73 -10.24 -20.01
N ASN A 2 -0.55 -10.48 -19.42
CA ASN A 2 -0.45 -10.79 -17.99
C ASN A 2 -0.40 -9.49 -17.19
N SER A 3 -1.35 -9.31 -16.28
CA SER A 3 -1.34 -8.26 -15.27
C SER A 3 -1.28 -8.87 -13.87
N ILE A 4 -0.70 -8.14 -12.93
CA ILE A 4 -0.69 -8.49 -11.50
C ILE A 4 -1.59 -7.49 -10.79
N ARG A 5 -2.54 -8.00 -10.01
CA ARG A 5 -3.46 -7.17 -9.21
C ARG A 5 -3.20 -7.38 -7.73
N VAL A 6 -2.99 -6.28 -7.02
CA VAL A 6 -2.81 -6.26 -5.56
C VAL A 6 -3.97 -5.49 -4.94
N VAL A 7 -4.53 -6.04 -3.86
CA VAL A 7 -5.57 -5.38 -3.06
C VAL A 7 -5.08 -5.23 -1.64
N ALA A 8 -5.08 -3.99 -1.14
CA ALA A 8 -4.68 -3.64 0.21
C ALA A 8 -5.87 -3.00 0.96
N PRO A 9 -6.63 -3.79 1.74
CA PRO A 9 -7.73 -3.28 2.55
C PRO A 9 -7.22 -2.39 3.69
N ALA A 10 -8.03 -1.39 4.08
CA ALA A 10 -7.72 -0.55 5.23
C ALA A 10 -7.89 -1.28 6.56
N ARG A 11 -7.37 -0.66 7.63
CA ARG A 11 -7.62 -1.07 9.01
C ARG A 11 -8.05 0.13 9.84
N LEU A 12 -9.05 -0.06 10.70
CA LEU A 12 -9.41 0.90 11.73
C LEU A 12 -8.45 0.73 12.90
N HIS A 13 -7.91 1.84 13.40
CA HIS A 13 -7.14 1.86 14.64
C HIS A 13 -8.09 2.22 15.78
N LEU A 14 -8.26 1.33 16.76
CA LEU A 14 -9.19 1.50 17.88
C LEU A 14 -8.50 2.00 19.16
N GLY A 15 -7.28 2.51 19.01
CA GLY A 15 -6.46 2.99 20.12
C GLY A 15 -5.63 1.89 20.78
N MET A 16 -5.20 2.19 22.01
CA MET A 16 -4.36 1.32 22.82
C MET A 16 -5.21 0.53 23.79
N PHE A 17 -4.91 -0.76 23.91
CA PHE A 17 -5.49 -1.65 24.89
C PHE A 17 -4.42 -2.08 25.89
N ASP A 18 -4.75 -1.93 27.17
CA ASP A 18 -4.00 -2.48 28.28
C ASP A 18 -4.82 -3.64 28.89
N PRO A 19 -4.48 -4.90 28.58
CA PRO A 19 -5.20 -6.05 29.10
C PRO A 19 -5.20 -6.14 30.64
N GLY A 20 -4.19 -5.54 31.30
CA GLY A 20 -4.04 -5.58 32.74
C GLY A 20 -4.67 -4.40 33.48
N GLY A 21 -5.12 -3.36 32.77
CA GLY A 21 -5.66 -2.13 33.38
C GLY A 21 -4.67 -1.42 34.33
N THR A 22 -3.38 -1.67 34.16
CA THR A 22 -2.31 -1.19 35.04
C THR A 22 -1.72 0.15 34.60
N LEU A 23 -2.05 0.61 33.39
CA LEU A 23 -1.43 1.73 32.65
C LEU A 23 0.11 1.58 32.55
N GLY A 24 0.61 0.36 32.73
CA GLY A 24 2.02 0.03 32.74
C GLY A 24 2.60 -0.17 31.35
N ARG A 25 3.79 -0.80 31.28
CA ARG A 25 4.58 -0.91 30.03
C ARG A 25 4.07 -1.95 29.01
N ARG A 26 3.00 -2.69 29.33
CA ARG A 26 2.46 -3.76 28.46
C ARG A 26 1.08 -3.35 27.94
N PHE A 27 1.07 -2.61 26.84
CA PHE A 27 -0.12 -2.25 26.09
C PHE A 27 0.12 -2.54 24.61
N GLY A 28 -0.95 -2.60 23.81
CA GLY A 28 -0.86 -2.85 22.38
C GLY A 28 -1.96 -2.16 21.59
N GLY A 29 -1.71 -1.97 20.30
CA GLY A 29 -2.71 -1.45 19.36
C GLY A 29 -3.77 -2.48 19.05
N ILE A 30 -5.03 -2.10 19.22
CA ILE A 30 -6.13 -2.83 18.61
C ILE A 30 -6.44 -2.18 17.26
N GLY A 31 -6.61 -3.03 16.26
CA GLY A 31 -7.20 -2.61 15.01
C GLY A 31 -8.01 -3.70 14.36
N VAL A 32 -8.90 -3.30 13.47
CA VAL A 32 -9.80 -4.20 12.75
C VAL A 32 -9.59 -3.98 11.26
N ALA A 33 -9.27 -5.04 10.52
CA ALA A 33 -9.24 -4.99 9.07
C ALA A 33 -10.67 -4.80 8.54
N ILE A 34 -10.85 -3.91 7.58
CA ILE A 34 -12.15 -3.61 6.96
C ILE A 34 -12.08 -3.84 5.46
N GLY A 35 -13.16 -4.30 4.86
CA GLY A 35 -13.20 -4.58 3.42
C GLY A 35 -13.14 -3.32 2.55
N GLN A 36 -13.51 -2.15 3.09
CA GLN A 36 -13.44 -0.85 2.43
C GLN A 36 -13.20 0.26 3.47
N PRO A 37 -12.50 1.35 3.11
CA PRO A 37 -11.85 1.59 1.82
C PRO A 37 -10.65 0.67 1.59
N GLN A 38 -10.24 0.51 0.35
CA GLN A 38 -9.07 -0.28 -0.02
C GLN A 38 -8.29 0.40 -1.14
N VAL A 39 -6.99 0.11 -1.24
CA VAL A 39 -6.20 0.39 -2.43
C VAL A 39 -6.24 -0.83 -3.33
N VAL A 40 -6.61 -0.65 -4.58
CA VAL A 40 -6.44 -1.64 -5.64
C VAL A 40 -5.40 -1.08 -6.59
N LEU A 41 -4.36 -1.86 -6.88
CA LEU A 41 -3.32 -1.51 -7.84
C LEU A 41 -3.19 -2.64 -8.84
N GLU A 42 -3.30 -2.32 -10.12
CA GLU A 42 -2.98 -3.25 -11.20
C GLU A 42 -1.68 -2.82 -11.88
N ALA A 43 -0.80 -3.79 -12.14
CA ALA A 43 0.47 -3.57 -12.81
C ALA A 43 0.56 -4.43 -14.07
N LYS A 44 0.95 -3.80 -15.17
CA LYS A 44 1.25 -4.44 -16.45
C LYS A 44 2.68 -4.10 -16.85
N ILE A 45 3.38 -5.07 -17.44
CA ILE A 45 4.73 -4.83 -17.97
C ILE A 45 4.67 -3.72 -19.02
N GLY A 46 5.62 -2.77 -18.96
CA GLY A 46 5.75 -1.66 -19.89
C GLY A 46 7.20 -1.30 -20.14
N GLN A 47 7.47 -0.54 -21.20
CA GLN A 47 8.81 -0.02 -21.45
C GLN A 47 9.12 1.19 -20.56
N GLU A 48 8.11 2.02 -20.31
CA GLU A 48 8.19 3.22 -19.48
C GLU A 48 7.24 3.10 -18.28
N LEU A 49 7.54 3.84 -17.21
CA LEU A 49 6.63 3.98 -16.08
C LEU A 49 5.50 4.93 -16.45
N THR A 50 4.29 4.40 -16.55
CA THR A 50 3.07 5.19 -16.75
C THR A 50 2.11 4.90 -15.61
N VAL A 51 1.46 5.94 -15.10
CA VAL A 51 0.55 5.82 -13.96
C VAL A 51 -0.71 6.62 -14.23
N ASP A 52 -1.86 5.99 -14.06
CA ASP A 52 -3.17 6.65 -14.12
C ASP A 52 -4.03 6.27 -12.90
N GLY A 53 -5.29 6.70 -12.92
CA GLY A 53 -6.23 6.41 -11.84
C GLY A 53 -6.08 7.28 -10.57
N PRO A 54 -6.86 6.96 -9.54
CA PRO A 54 -6.92 7.75 -8.30
C PRO A 54 -5.58 7.73 -7.54
N GLY A 55 -5.04 8.91 -7.26
CA GLY A 55 -3.77 9.03 -6.54
C GLY A 55 -2.54 8.75 -7.39
N ALA A 56 -2.64 8.80 -8.73
CA ALA A 56 -1.54 8.57 -9.67
C ALA A 56 -0.25 9.30 -9.29
N ALA A 57 -0.31 10.57 -8.88
CA ALA A 57 0.88 11.33 -8.46
C ALA A 57 1.64 10.66 -7.29
N ARG A 58 0.90 10.10 -6.32
CA ARG A 58 1.50 9.38 -5.19
C ARG A 58 2.08 8.04 -5.62
N VAL A 59 1.34 7.30 -6.47
CA VAL A 59 1.80 6.01 -7.01
C VAL A 59 3.06 6.20 -7.85
N GLN A 60 3.09 7.20 -8.73
CA GLN A 60 4.26 7.59 -9.53
C GLN A 60 5.48 7.84 -8.65
N LEU A 61 5.33 8.64 -7.60
CA LEU A 61 6.43 8.94 -6.67
C LEU A 61 7.00 7.67 -6.02
N PHE A 62 6.15 6.76 -5.55
CA PHE A 62 6.60 5.51 -4.92
C PHE A 62 7.22 4.55 -5.95
N ALA A 63 6.63 4.42 -7.13
CA ALA A 63 7.13 3.56 -8.19
C ALA A 63 8.51 4.03 -8.68
N GLN A 64 8.70 5.34 -8.89
CA GLN A 64 10.01 5.92 -9.26
C GLN A 64 11.08 5.59 -8.21
N ARG A 65 10.79 5.87 -6.93
CA ARG A 65 11.72 5.56 -5.82
C ARG A 65 12.06 4.07 -5.74
N TYR A 66 11.09 3.20 -6.01
CA TYR A 66 11.30 1.76 -6.01
C TYR A 66 12.20 1.32 -7.17
N LEU A 67 11.91 1.77 -8.40
CA LEU A 67 12.72 1.44 -9.58
C LEU A 67 14.17 1.93 -9.40
N GLU A 68 14.35 3.15 -8.88
CA GLU A 68 15.67 3.72 -8.57
C GLU A 68 16.42 2.90 -7.53
N ALA A 69 15.78 2.57 -6.40
CA ALA A 69 16.42 1.84 -5.31
C ALA A 69 16.88 0.42 -5.70
N TYR A 70 16.20 -0.21 -6.67
CA TYR A 70 16.52 -1.57 -7.13
C TYR A 70 17.22 -1.60 -8.50
N GLY A 71 17.52 -0.45 -9.11
CA GLY A 71 18.20 -0.37 -10.40
C GLY A 71 17.41 -0.99 -11.56
N ILE A 72 16.08 -0.96 -11.50
CA ILE A 72 15.22 -1.55 -12.53
C ILE A 72 15.09 -0.56 -13.68
N GLN A 73 15.56 -0.94 -14.87
CA GLN A 73 15.58 -0.06 -16.05
C GLN A 73 14.32 -0.13 -16.90
N THR A 74 13.47 -1.12 -16.68
CA THR A 74 12.18 -1.27 -17.36
C THR A 74 11.07 -0.54 -16.62
N GLY A 75 9.98 -0.23 -17.32
CA GLY A 75 8.79 0.38 -16.74
C GLY A 75 7.66 -0.59 -16.42
N ALA A 76 6.54 0.02 -16.02
CA ALA A 76 5.26 -0.65 -15.85
C ALA A 76 4.15 0.36 -16.08
N HIS A 77 3.01 -0.13 -16.55
CA HIS A 77 1.77 0.63 -16.52
C HIS A 77 1.02 0.28 -15.23
N LEU A 78 0.72 1.30 -14.43
CA LEU A 78 0.07 1.20 -13.12
C LEU A 78 -1.27 1.94 -13.13
N SER A 79 -2.34 1.26 -12.69
CA SER A 79 -3.70 1.81 -12.64
C SER A 79 -4.44 1.40 -11.36
#